data_AF-A0A2G6C5D9-F1
#
_entry.id   AF-A0A2G6C5D9-F1
#
_cell.length_a   1.000
_cell.length_b   1.000
_cell.length_c   1.000
_cell.angle_alpha   90.00
_cell.angle_beta   90.00
_cell.angle_gamma   90.00
#
_symmetry.space_group_name_H-M   'P 1'
#
loop_
_entity.id
_entity.type
_entity.pdbx_description
1 polymer ?
#
loop_
_entity_poly.entity_id
_entity_poly.type
_entity_poly.pdbx_seq_one_letter_code
_entity_poly.pdbx_strand_id
1 'polypeptide(L)'
;MDFDKLKQALLAKIENSDQPQTVLRDHQLRQAVDNIRQVEPSDRAEYGKKINQLKRQLTAAIEARQAELAKVDLPPIDVTAPMDINAGQPELLPSSQGSQHPITQETAKISDIFARMGYIVEESREIDDQFHMFESLNFP
;
A
#
# COMPACT_ATOMS: atom_id res chain seq x y z
N MET A 1 -26.73 -18.26 39.17
CA MET A 1 -26.16 -17.94 37.84
C MET A 1 -25.26 -19.08 37.44
N ASP A 2 -25.44 -19.60 36.22
CA ASP A 2 -24.68 -20.74 35.72
C ASP A 2 -23.35 -20.23 35.13
N PHE A 3 -22.29 -20.24 35.93
CA PHE A 3 -20.99 -19.68 35.57
C PHE A 3 -20.35 -20.38 34.37
N ASP A 4 -20.66 -21.66 34.16
CA ASP A 4 -20.13 -22.44 33.04
C ASP A 4 -20.74 -22.01 31.70
N LYS A 5 -22.04 -21.67 31.67
CA LYS A 5 -22.68 -21.10 30.48
C LYS A 5 -22.13 -19.71 30.15
N LEU A 6 -21.90 -18.89 31.17
CA LEU A 6 -21.35 -17.55 31.01
C LEU A 6 -19.90 -17.61 30.48
N LYS A 7 -19.11 -18.56 30.99
CA LYS A 7 -17.76 -18.86 30.49
C LYS A 7 -17.77 -19.27 29.01
N GLN A 8 -18.62 -20.23 28.63
CA GLN A 8 -18.72 -20.70 27.25
C GLN A 8 -19.11 -19.57 26.28
N ALA A 9 -20.10 -18.74 26.65
CA ALA A 9 -20.54 -17.61 25.82
C ALA A 9 -19.44 -16.56 25.61
N LEU A 10 -18.66 -16.26 26.65
CA LEU A 10 -17.56 -15.29 26.55
C LEU A 10 -16.35 -15.85 25.78
N LEU A 11 -16.05 -17.14 25.92
CA LEU A 11 -14.99 -17.80 25.12
C LEU A 11 -15.33 -17.83 23.63
N ALA A 12 -16.59 -18.16 23.28
CA ALA A 12 -17.05 -18.11 21.89
C ALA A 12 -16.97 -16.69 21.29
N LYS A 13 -17.18 -15.65 22.10
CA LYS A 13 -16.98 -14.25 21.66
C LYS A 13 -15.51 -13.89 21.44
N ILE A 14 -14.58 -14.50 22.19
CA ILE A 14 -13.13 -14.28 22.02
C ILE A 14 -12.67 -14.92 20.71
N GLU A 15 -13.12 -16.13 20.39
CA GLU A 15 -12.73 -16.83 19.16
C GLU A 15 -13.20 -16.10 17.89
N ASN A 16 -14.41 -15.55 17.91
CA ASN A 16 -15.04 -14.93 16.74
C ASN A 16 -14.75 -13.41 16.58
N SER A 17 -14.00 -12.78 17.47
CA SER A 17 -13.76 -11.33 17.45
C SER A 17 -12.33 -10.99 17.06
N ASP A 18 -12.18 -10.02 16.15
CA ASP A 18 -10.89 -9.43 15.76
C ASP A 18 -10.28 -8.56 16.88
N GLN A 19 -11.09 -8.18 17.88
CA GLN A 19 -10.67 -7.39 19.04
C GLN A 19 -11.00 -8.12 20.35
N PRO A 20 -10.24 -9.17 20.71
CA PRO A 20 -10.56 -10.02 21.86
C PRO A 20 -10.56 -9.27 23.21
N GLN A 21 -9.87 -8.13 23.33
CA GLN A 21 -9.89 -7.30 24.56
C GLN A 21 -11.26 -6.68 24.89
N THR A 22 -12.14 -6.53 23.90
CA THR A 22 -13.48 -5.95 24.10
C THR A 22 -14.35 -6.81 25.01
N VAL A 23 -14.08 -8.12 25.09
CA VAL A 23 -14.83 -9.09 25.90
C VAL A 23 -14.70 -8.81 27.41
N LEU A 24 -13.61 -8.18 27.87
CA LEU A 24 -13.47 -7.75 29.27
C LEU A 24 -14.42 -6.60 29.65
N ARG A 25 -14.95 -5.88 28.65
CA ARG A 25 -15.91 -4.78 28.84
C ARG A 25 -17.37 -5.23 28.63
N ASP A 26 -17.60 -6.52 28.37
CA ASP A 26 -18.92 -7.05 28.09
C ASP A 26 -19.89 -6.85 29.28
N HIS A 27 -21.12 -6.49 28.96
CA HIS A 27 -22.20 -6.27 29.93
C HIS A 27 -22.44 -7.48 30.84
N GLN A 28 -22.31 -8.71 30.33
CA GLN A 28 -22.54 -9.93 31.10
C GLN A 28 -21.51 -10.12 32.22
N LEU A 29 -20.24 -9.77 31.94
CA LEU A 29 -19.17 -9.82 32.92
C LEU A 29 -19.32 -8.71 33.97
N ARG A 30 -19.72 -7.50 33.56
CA ARG A 30 -19.98 -6.38 34.48
C ARG A 30 -21.13 -6.69 35.43
N GLN A 31 -22.25 -7.21 34.91
CA GLN A 31 -23.38 -7.64 35.72
C GLN A 31 -22.97 -8.72 36.73
N ALA A 32 -22.16 -9.71 36.33
CA ALA A 32 -21.68 -10.75 37.24
C ALA A 32 -20.84 -10.19 38.40
N VAL A 33 -20.03 -9.15 38.15
CA VAL A 33 -19.23 -8.43 39.17
C VAL A 33 -20.11 -7.56 40.06
N ASP A 34 -21.09 -6.85 39.51
CA ASP A 34 -21.99 -5.99 40.29
C ASP A 34 -22.88 -6.81 41.24
N ASN A 35 -23.26 -8.02 40.82
CA ASN A 35 -24.03 -8.96 41.63
C ASN A 35 -23.30 -9.44 42.89
N ILE A 36 -21.98 -9.26 43.01
CA ILE A 36 -21.23 -9.51 44.27
C ILE A 36 -21.85 -8.73 45.45
N ARG A 37 -22.39 -7.53 45.19
CA ARG A 37 -22.98 -6.66 46.22
C ARG A 37 -24.28 -7.22 46.80
N GLN A 38 -24.98 -8.08 46.05
CA GLN A 38 -26.28 -8.64 46.40
C GLN A 38 -26.18 -10.03 47.06
N VAL A 39 -24.98 -10.60 47.18
CA VAL A 39 -24.74 -11.90 47.83
C VAL A 39 -24.62 -11.72 49.34
N GLU A 40 -25.14 -12.68 50.11
CA GLU A 40 -25.02 -12.76 51.57
C GLU A 40 -23.54 -12.75 52.02
N PRO A 41 -23.21 -12.15 53.20
CA PRO A 41 -21.83 -12.00 53.66
C PRO A 41 -21.02 -13.30 53.73
N SER A 42 -21.66 -14.44 54.00
CA SER A 42 -21.02 -15.76 54.06
C SER A 42 -20.50 -16.24 52.71
N ASP A 43 -21.22 -15.91 51.63
CA ASP A 43 -21.01 -16.54 50.31
C ASP A 43 -20.23 -15.62 49.34
N ARG A 44 -20.01 -14.35 49.74
CA ARG A 44 -19.21 -13.37 48.99
C ARG A 44 -17.79 -13.85 48.69
N ALA A 45 -17.17 -14.57 49.63
CA ALA A 45 -15.80 -15.06 49.48
C ALA A 45 -15.67 -16.11 48.36
N GLU A 46 -16.59 -17.07 48.30
CA GLU A 46 -16.59 -18.10 47.25
C GLU A 46 -16.98 -17.54 45.88
N TYR A 47 -17.98 -16.67 45.86
CA TYR A 47 -18.44 -16.01 44.63
C TYR A 47 -17.34 -15.11 44.02
N GLY A 48 -16.62 -14.36 44.86
CA GLY A 48 -15.46 -13.57 44.43
C GLY A 48 -14.30 -14.41 43.88
N LYS A 49 -14.01 -15.57 44.49
CA LYS A 49 -13.01 -16.52 43.96
C LYS A 49 -13.37 -17.02 42.56
N LYS A 50 -14.64 -17.41 42.34
CA LYS A 50 -15.12 -17.89 41.03
C LYS A 50 -15.02 -16.82 39.94
N ILE A 51 -15.34 -15.56 40.26
CA ILE A 51 -15.20 -14.44 39.31
C ILE A 51 -13.74 -14.15 38.97
N ASN A 52 -12.85 -14.18 39.98
CA ASN A 52 -11.43 -13.97 39.74
C ASN A 52 -10.83 -15.10 38.89
N GLN A 53 -11.27 -16.35 39.09
CA GLN A 53 -10.89 -17.49 38.27
C GLN A 53 -11.40 -17.34 36.82
N LEU A 54 -12.65 -16.93 36.64
CA LEU A 54 -13.22 -16.65 35.32
C LEU A 54 -12.44 -15.56 34.59
N LYS A 55 -12.12 -14.44 35.26
CA LYS A 55 -11.30 -13.36 34.70
C LYS A 55 -9.93 -13.86 34.24
N ARG A 56 -9.25 -14.68 35.05
CA ARG A 56 -7.95 -15.26 34.68
C ARG A 56 -8.02 -16.17 33.45
N GLN A 57 -9.08 -16.96 33.33
CA GLN A 57 -9.29 -17.82 32.17
C GLN A 57 -9.58 -17.02 30.90
N LEU A 58 -10.37 -15.95 31.02
CA LEU A 58 -10.66 -15.04 29.91
C LEU A 58 -9.40 -14.28 29.46
N THR A 59 -8.58 -13.79 30.38
CA THR A 59 -7.32 -13.12 30.03
C THR A 59 -6.37 -14.05 29.29
N ALA A 60 -6.24 -15.31 29.71
CA ALA A 60 -5.40 -16.30 29.02
C ALA A 60 -5.92 -16.60 27.60
N ALA A 61 -7.24 -16.73 27.41
CA ALA A 61 -7.83 -16.94 26.11
C ALA A 61 -7.67 -15.73 25.17
N ILE A 62 -7.77 -14.51 25.72
CA ILE A 62 -7.53 -13.27 24.98
C ILE A 62 -6.08 -13.21 24.51
N GLU A 63 -5.10 -13.50 25.38
CA GLU A 63 -3.68 -13.51 25.03
C GLU A 63 -3.37 -14.53 23.93
N ALA A 64 -3.95 -15.74 24.02
CA ALA A 64 -3.80 -16.78 22.99
C ALA A 64 -4.36 -16.30 21.64
N ARG A 65 -5.57 -15.73 21.62
CA ARG A 65 -6.17 -15.22 20.38
C ARG A 65 -5.41 -14.02 19.80
N GLN A 66 -4.90 -13.14 20.66
CA GLN A 66 -4.04 -12.03 20.21
C GLN A 66 -2.74 -12.54 19.59
N ALA A 67 -2.12 -13.57 20.17
CA ALA A 67 -0.93 -14.18 19.60
C ALA A 67 -1.21 -14.84 18.23
N GLU A 68 -2.39 -15.44 18.04
CA GLU A 68 -2.83 -15.94 16.74
C GLU A 68 -3.05 -14.82 15.72
N LEU A 69 -3.79 -13.77 16.08
CA LEU A 69 -4.05 -12.63 15.18
C LEU A 69 -2.77 -11.84 14.85
N ALA A 70 -1.79 -11.83 15.76
CA ALA A 70 -0.48 -11.20 15.54
C ALA A 70 0.44 -12.01 14.63
N LYS A 71 0.15 -13.29 14.39
CA LYS A 71 0.80 -14.06 13.31
C LYS A 71 0.21 -13.60 11.98
N VAL A 72 0.64 -12.43 11.55
CA VAL A 72 0.37 -11.99 10.18
C VAL A 72 1.37 -12.74 9.30
N ASP A 73 0.86 -13.61 8.43
CA ASP A 73 1.60 -14.20 7.31
C ASP A 73 1.90 -13.10 6.27
N LEU A 74 2.71 -12.12 6.65
CA LEU A 74 3.32 -11.22 5.70
C LEU A 74 4.48 -11.96 5.06
N PRO A 75 4.51 -12.12 3.72
CA PRO A 75 5.70 -12.62 3.06
C PRO A 75 6.88 -11.74 3.46
N PRO A 76 8.02 -12.33 3.87
CA PRO A 76 9.18 -11.55 4.27
C PRO A 76 9.63 -10.70 3.09
N ILE A 77 9.79 -9.40 3.34
CA ILE A 77 10.32 -8.46 2.37
C ILE A 77 11.83 -8.68 2.29
N ASP A 78 12.34 -9.02 1.11
CA ASP A 78 13.77 -9.08 0.88
C ASP A 78 14.26 -7.71 0.40
N VAL A 79 14.88 -6.96 1.31
CA VAL A 79 15.46 -5.65 1.00
C VAL A 79 16.66 -5.71 0.05
N THR A 80 17.23 -6.90 -0.16
CA THR A 80 18.36 -7.11 -1.07
C THR A 80 17.92 -7.54 -2.47
N ALA A 81 16.66 -7.94 -2.64
CA ALA A 81 16.11 -8.33 -3.92
C ALA A 81 15.65 -7.09 -4.71
N PRO A 82 16.30 -6.75 -5.84
CA PRO A 82 15.76 -5.75 -6.74
C PRO A 82 14.47 -6.28 -7.37
N MET A 83 13.41 -5.47 -7.39
CA MET A 83 12.10 -5.79 -8.00
C MET A 83 11.30 -6.88 -7.24
N ASP A 84 11.40 -6.92 -5.91
CA ASP A 84 10.52 -7.74 -5.05
C ASP A 84 9.09 -7.17 -4.98
N ILE A 85 8.22 -7.78 -4.17
CA ILE A 85 6.78 -7.45 -4.00
C ILE A 85 6.52 -5.95 -3.75
N ASN A 86 7.50 -5.22 -3.21
CA ASN A 86 7.40 -3.79 -2.92
C ASN A 86 7.71 -2.85 -4.10
N ALA A 87 8.22 -3.36 -5.22
CA ALA A 87 8.62 -2.57 -6.37
C ALA A 87 8.20 -3.24 -7.68
N GLY A 88 7.36 -2.55 -8.46
CA GLY A 88 7.00 -3.02 -9.80
C GLY A 88 8.20 -3.09 -10.73
N GLN A 89 8.19 -4.07 -11.65
CA GLN A 89 9.21 -4.17 -12.69
C GLN A 89 9.15 -2.91 -13.59
N PRO A 90 10.28 -2.26 -13.89
CA PRO A 90 10.29 -1.13 -14.79
C PRO A 90 9.88 -1.57 -16.20
N GLU A 91 9.05 -0.76 -16.85
CA GLU A 91 8.69 -0.99 -18.24
C GLU A 91 9.94 -0.82 -19.12
N LEU A 92 10.15 -1.76 -20.04
CA LEU A 92 11.17 -1.63 -21.06
C LEU A 92 10.77 -0.50 -22.01
N LEU A 93 11.76 0.27 -22.48
CA LEU A 93 11.51 1.33 -23.44
C LEU A 93 10.80 0.75 -24.68
N PRO A 94 9.62 1.27 -25.05
CA PRO A 94 8.87 0.76 -26.19
C PRO A 94 9.66 1.04 -27.48
N SER A 95 9.93 0.01 -28.26
CA SER A 95 10.57 0.13 -29.58
C SER A 95 9.63 0.68 -30.67
N SER A 96 8.36 0.91 -30.33
CA SER A 96 7.32 1.37 -31.25
C SER A 96 7.33 2.89 -31.49
N GLN A 97 8.05 3.67 -30.68
CA GLN A 97 8.11 5.13 -30.79
C GLN A 97 9.55 5.59 -31.02
N GLY A 98 9.86 5.93 -32.27
CA GLY A 98 11.09 6.65 -32.63
C GLY A 98 10.91 8.16 -32.47
N SER A 99 12.00 8.87 -32.20
CA SER A 99 12.03 10.33 -32.21
C SER A 99 12.79 10.85 -33.43
N GLN A 100 12.40 12.03 -33.92
CA GLN A 100 13.11 12.72 -35.00
C GLN A 100 14.16 13.68 -34.41
N HIS A 101 15.32 13.81 -35.05
CA HIS A 101 16.36 14.74 -34.60
C HIS A 101 15.86 16.19 -34.59
N PRO A 102 16.14 17.00 -33.55
CA PRO A 102 15.61 18.36 -33.41
C PRO A 102 15.91 19.27 -34.61
N ILE A 103 17.12 19.19 -35.16
CA ILE A 103 17.49 19.99 -36.35
C ILE A 103 16.58 19.64 -37.54
N THR A 104 16.29 18.37 -37.76
CA THR A 104 15.41 17.94 -38.87
C THR A 104 13.98 18.45 -38.67
N GLN A 105 13.49 18.49 -37.43
CA GLN A 105 12.17 19.05 -37.12
C GLN A 105 12.11 20.56 -37.44
N GLU A 106 13.12 21.32 -37.02
CA GLU A 106 13.17 22.77 -37.27
C GLU A 106 13.37 23.09 -38.75
N THR A 107 14.24 22.36 -39.47
CA THR A 107 14.42 22.52 -40.91
C THR A 107 13.12 22.27 -41.67
N ALA A 108 12.38 21.20 -41.31
CA ALA A 108 11.09 20.89 -41.93
C ALA A 108 10.04 22.00 -41.66
N LYS A 109 10.01 22.53 -40.43
CA LYS A 109 9.10 23.61 -40.05
C LYS A 109 9.38 24.90 -40.82
N ILE A 110 10.64 25.31 -40.93
CA ILE A 110 11.03 26.50 -41.70
C ILE A 110 10.66 26.29 -43.18
N SER A 111 10.99 25.13 -43.72
CA SER A 111 10.68 24.78 -45.12
C SER A 111 9.18 24.86 -45.42
N ASP A 112 8.32 24.36 -44.53
CA ASP A 112 6.86 24.41 -44.66
C ASP A 112 6.33 25.87 -44.65
N ILE A 113 6.88 26.74 -43.81
CA ILE A 113 6.49 28.16 -43.77
C ILE A 113 6.76 28.84 -45.12
N PHE A 114 7.95 28.64 -45.71
CA PHE A 114 8.31 29.23 -47.00
C PHE A 114 7.61 28.57 -48.18
N ALA A 115 7.35 27.26 -48.12
CA ALA A 115 6.56 26.56 -49.13
C ALA A 115 5.15 27.15 -49.25
N ARG A 116 4.52 27.51 -48.12
CA ARG A 116 3.20 28.17 -48.11
C ARG A 116 3.20 29.58 -48.70
N MET A 117 4.37 30.23 -48.76
CA MET A 117 4.56 31.53 -49.44
C MET A 117 4.83 31.37 -50.95
N GLY A 118 4.94 30.14 -51.45
CA GLY A 118 5.19 29.84 -52.87
C GLY A 118 6.67 29.63 -53.23
N TYR A 119 7.57 29.52 -52.25
CA TYR A 119 8.96 29.17 -52.48
C TYR A 119 9.14 27.66 -52.66
N ILE A 120 10.23 27.26 -53.33
CA ILE A 120 10.62 25.86 -53.55
C ILE A 120 11.90 25.58 -52.76
N VAL A 121 11.97 24.41 -52.13
CA VAL A 121 13.16 23.94 -51.41
C VAL A 121 14.07 23.24 -52.40
N GLU A 122 15.30 23.74 -52.53
CA GLU A 122 16.36 23.17 -53.37
C GLU A 122 17.53 22.78 -52.48
N GLU A 123 18.05 21.56 -52.65
CA GLU A 123 19.26 21.09 -51.97
C GLU A 123 20.48 21.35 -52.85
N SER A 124 21.49 22.02 -52.28
CA SER A 124 22.76 22.23 -52.96
C SER A 124 23.76 21.13 -52.63
N ARG A 125 24.82 21.06 -53.45
CA ARG A 125 26.00 20.24 -53.17
C ARG A 125 26.71 20.74 -51.90
N GLU A 126 27.14 19.81 -51.04
CA GLU A 126 27.92 20.15 -49.84
C GLU A 126 29.34 20.61 -50.19
N ILE A 127 29.90 20.10 -51.29
CA ILE A 127 31.19 20.52 -51.84
C ILE A 127 30.94 21.30 -53.12
N ASP A 128 31.35 22.56 -53.12
CA ASP A 128 31.11 23.51 -54.20
C ASP A 128 32.43 24.11 -54.73
N ASP A 129 32.38 24.78 -55.88
CA ASP A 129 33.55 25.41 -56.52
C ASP A 129 33.72 26.88 -56.10
N GLN A 130 34.91 27.44 -56.41
CA GLN A 130 35.27 28.80 -56.02
C GLN A 130 34.34 29.88 -56.61
N PHE A 131 33.82 29.64 -57.81
CA PHE A 131 32.98 30.60 -58.53
C PHE A 131 31.61 30.75 -57.85
N HIS A 132 30.95 29.64 -57.53
CA HIS A 132 29.61 29.65 -56.92
C HIS A 132 29.63 30.07 -55.45
N MET A 133 30.74 29.85 -54.72
CA MET A 133 30.86 30.23 -53.31
C MET A 133 31.35 31.66 -53.07
N PHE A 134 32.19 32.20 -53.95
CA PHE A 134 32.87 33.48 -53.69
C PHE A 134 32.70 34.49 -54.83
N GLU A 135 33.19 34.18 -56.02
CA GLU A 135 33.27 35.16 -57.12
C GLU A 135 31.89 35.70 -57.53
N SER A 136 30.89 34.82 -57.62
CA SER A 136 29.51 35.20 -58.00
C SER A 136 28.76 36.02 -56.94
N LEU A 137 29.24 36.04 -55.70
CA LEU A 137 28.65 36.79 -54.57
C LEU A 137 29.37 38.12 -54.29
N ASN A 138 30.20 38.59 -55.23
CA ASN A 138 31.03 39.79 -55.11
C ASN A 138 32.09 39.73 -53.98
N PHE A 139 32.59 38.53 -53.66
CA PHE A 139 33.76 38.39 -52.80
C PHE A 139 35.03 38.28 -53.67
N PRO A 140 35.95 39.26 -53.62
CA PRO A 140 37.20 39.26 -54.38
C PRO A 140 38.27 38.32 -53.78
#